data_AF-A0A0A2LER9-F1
#
_entry.id   AF-A0A0A2LER9-F1
#
_cell.length_a   1.000
_cell.length_b   1.000
_cell.length_c   1.000
_cell.angle_alpha   90.00
_cell.angle_beta   90.00
_cell.angle_gamma   90.00
#
_symmetry.space_group_name_H-M   'P 1'
#
loop_
_entity.id
_entity.type
_entity.pdbx_description
1 polymer ?
#
loop_
_entity_poly.entity_id
_entity_poly.type
_entity_poly.pdbx_seq_one_letter_code
_entity_poly.pdbx_strand_id
1 'polypeptide(L)'
;MIRELSVQIIDAQLARNFASQKPDGYKALAEVGFPVLYSTNPECALIQNLIEHAGGHYVDMGGTKLLEEGKAGIKGIVEPVACTPTGLCVRQTAAGVPVGSPSQTPGGAQNSKNIMDGIDGEANGKQELGLRGIAARIDATWSVYFKGEIRDLWKRQSRLDSFWVMGGYTQQHGWHSRTLTLQIKAALEGVLPPAYLDTLISTKR
;
A
#
# COMPACT_ATOMS: atom_id res chain seq x y z
N MET A 1 19.79 8.18 -11.10
CA MET A 1 19.04 8.60 -12.31
C MET A 1 19.15 7.59 -13.46
N ILE A 2 20.33 7.29 -14.04
CA ILE A 2 20.42 6.34 -15.19
C ILE A 2 20.00 4.89 -14.84
N ARG A 3 20.30 4.41 -13.63
CA ARG A 3 19.97 3.02 -13.22
C ARG A 3 18.47 2.78 -12.96
N GLU A 4 17.75 3.77 -12.42
CA GLU A 4 16.30 3.64 -12.18
C GLU A 4 15.50 3.66 -13.48
N LEU A 5 15.87 4.53 -14.41
CA LEU A 5 15.31 4.56 -15.77
C LEU A 5 15.49 3.20 -16.45
N SER A 6 16.65 2.54 -16.33
CA SER A 6 16.86 1.22 -16.96
C SER A 6 15.96 0.10 -16.41
N VAL A 7 15.69 0.08 -15.10
CA VAL A 7 14.86 -0.98 -14.48
C VAL A 7 13.39 -0.79 -14.83
N GLN A 8 12.89 0.45 -14.80
CA GLN A 8 11.53 0.77 -15.24
C GLN A 8 11.31 0.43 -16.72
N ILE A 9 12.30 0.69 -17.58
CA ILE A 9 12.23 0.37 -19.01
C ILE A 9 12.16 -1.15 -19.23
N ILE A 10 12.98 -1.94 -18.54
CA ILE A 10 13.03 -3.41 -18.70
C ILE A 10 11.71 -4.05 -18.24
N ASP A 11 11.20 -3.66 -17.07
CA ASP A 11 9.94 -4.18 -16.53
C ASP A 11 8.76 -3.90 -17.47
N ALA A 12 8.63 -2.63 -17.90
CA ALA A 12 7.57 -2.22 -18.81
C ALA A 12 7.67 -2.93 -20.18
N GLN A 13 8.89 -3.18 -20.68
CA GLN A 13 9.08 -3.93 -21.93
C GLN A 13 8.65 -5.39 -21.81
N LEU A 14 9.01 -6.07 -20.72
CA LEU A 14 8.61 -7.46 -20.52
C LEU A 14 7.08 -7.59 -20.37
N ALA A 15 6.46 -6.74 -19.56
CA ALA A 15 5.02 -6.72 -19.39
C ALA A 15 4.28 -6.42 -20.71
N ARG A 16 4.80 -5.49 -21.53
CA ARG A 16 4.29 -5.21 -22.88
C ARG A 16 4.36 -6.41 -23.81
N ASN A 17 5.46 -7.16 -23.77
CA ASN A 17 5.64 -8.36 -24.59
C ASN A 17 4.65 -9.47 -24.22
N PHE A 18 4.27 -9.60 -22.95
CA PHE A 18 3.22 -10.53 -22.56
C PHE A 18 1.83 -10.03 -22.95
N ALA A 19 1.58 -8.73 -22.82
CA ALA A 19 0.31 -8.12 -23.20
C ALA A 19 0.07 -8.19 -24.72
N SER A 20 1.10 -8.01 -25.55
CA SER A 20 0.98 -8.10 -27.01
C SER A 20 0.54 -9.49 -27.51
N GLN A 21 0.75 -10.54 -26.73
CA GLN A 21 0.27 -11.90 -27.04
C GLN A 21 -1.23 -12.08 -26.80
N LYS A 22 -1.89 -11.12 -26.13
CA LYS A 22 -3.32 -11.13 -25.81
C LYS A 22 -3.94 -9.76 -26.10
N PRO A 23 -4.04 -9.34 -27.37
CA PRO A 23 -4.44 -7.98 -27.74
C PRO A 23 -5.84 -7.58 -27.24
N ASP A 24 -6.76 -8.53 -27.11
CA ASP A 24 -8.11 -8.32 -26.54
C ASP A 24 -8.20 -8.61 -25.03
N GLY A 25 -7.05 -8.69 -24.35
CA GLY A 25 -6.98 -9.01 -22.92
C GLY A 25 -7.75 -7.99 -22.06
N TYR A 26 -8.68 -8.50 -21.24
CA TYR A 26 -9.54 -7.71 -20.35
C TYR A 26 -10.54 -6.75 -21.03
N LYS A 27 -10.76 -6.87 -22.34
CA LYS A 27 -11.77 -6.07 -23.06
C LYS A 27 -13.17 -6.27 -22.49
N ALA A 28 -13.59 -7.53 -22.30
CA ALA A 28 -14.88 -7.87 -21.70
C ALA A 28 -15.02 -7.28 -20.28
N LEU A 29 -13.93 -7.26 -19.51
CA LEU A 29 -13.89 -6.67 -18.17
C LEU A 29 -14.08 -5.13 -18.23
N ALA A 30 -13.44 -4.46 -19.18
CA ALA A 30 -13.61 -3.03 -19.40
C ALA A 30 -15.05 -2.68 -19.84
N GLU A 31 -15.67 -3.52 -20.68
CA GLU A 31 -17.05 -3.34 -21.16
C GLU A 31 -18.08 -3.40 -20.02
N VAL A 32 -17.84 -4.18 -18.97
CA VAL A 32 -18.68 -4.21 -17.77
C VAL A 32 -18.37 -3.09 -16.76
N GLY A 33 -17.51 -2.13 -17.15
CA GLY A 33 -17.20 -0.95 -16.37
C GLY A 33 -16.08 -1.14 -15.33
N PHE A 34 -15.29 -2.21 -15.43
CA PHE A 34 -14.11 -2.39 -14.61
C PHE A 34 -13.00 -1.40 -15.03
N PRO A 35 -12.36 -0.67 -14.09
CA PRO A 35 -11.22 0.16 -14.41
C PRO A 35 -10.01 -0.68 -14.82
N VAL A 36 -9.73 -0.76 -16.12
CA VAL A 36 -8.61 -1.54 -16.67
C VAL A 36 -7.45 -0.60 -17.03
N LEU A 37 -6.29 -0.84 -16.41
CA LEU A 37 -5.02 -0.27 -16.84
C LEU A 37 -4.16 -1.37 -17.44
N TYR A 38 -4.03 -1.39 -18.77
CA TYR A 38 -3.37 -2.47 -19.48
C TYR A 38 -1.90 -2.19 -19.74
N SER A 39 -1.03 -3.21 -19.71
CA SER A 39 0.43 -3.04 -19.81
C SER A 39 0.92 -2.51 -21.16
N THR A 40 0.07 -2.47 -22.20
CA THR A 40 0.40 -1.78 -23.47
C THR A 40 0.38 -0.26 -23.33
N ASN A 41 -0.24 0.29 -22.29
CA ASN A 41 -0.21 1.71 -22.00
C ASN A 41 1.23 2.14 -21.64
N PRO A 42 1.83 3.11 -22.36
CA PRO A 42 3.20 3.55 -22.09
C PRO A 42 3.39 4.15 -20.70
N GLU A 43 2.32 4.67 -20.08
CA GLU A 43 2.32 5.23 -18.72
C GLU A 43 2.17 4.14 -17.64
N CYS A 44 2.03 2.87 -18.02
CA CYS A 44 1.88 1.75 -17.09
C CYS A 44 3.19 0.98 -16.95
N ALA A 45 3.80 1.06 -15.76
CA ALA A 45 4.87 0.16 -15.32
C ALA A 45 4.35 -0.69 -14.15
N LEU A 46 4.40 -2.01 -14.31
CA LEU A 46 3.78 -2.95 -13.37
C LEU A 46 4.40 -2.82 -11.98
N ILE A 47 5.72 -2.84 -11.88
CA ILE A 47 6.42 -2.76 -10.58
C ILE A 47 6.18 -1.42 -9.90
N GLN A 48 6.13 -0.32 -10.66
CA GLN A 48 5.82 0.99 -10.11
C GLN A 48 4.42 1.02 -9.50
N ASN A 49 3.41 0.49 -10.22
CA ASN A 49 2.04 0.41 -9.69
C ASN A 49 1.96 -0.45 -8.43
N LEU A 50 2.70 -1.56 -8.36
CA LEU A 50 2.74 -2.43 -7.19
C LEU A 50 3.36 -1.73 -5.97
N ILE A 51 4.43 -0.96 -6.17
CA ILE A 51 5.16 -0.30 -5.08
C ILE A 51 4.49 1.01 -4.64
N GLU A 52 3.99 1.83 -5.56
CA GLU A 52 3.49 3.18 -5.26
C GLU A 52 2.01 3.21 -4.85
N HIS A 53 1.21 2.24 -5.29
CA HIS A 53 -0.22 2.20 -4.98
C HIS A 53 -0.59 1.18 -3.89
N ALA A 54 0.40 0.70 -3.12
CA ALA A 54 0.18 -0.22 -2.00
C ALA A 54 -0.72 -1.43 -2.34
N GLY A 55 -0.60 -1.95 -3.57
CA GLY A 55 -1.45 -3.05 -4.02
C GLY A 55 -2.81 -2.64 -4.59
N GLY A 56 -2.97 -1.42 -5.12
CA GLY A 56 -4.15 -0.95 -5.88
C GLY A 56 -4.40 -1.67 -7.22
N HIS A 57 -4.11 -2.97 -7.28
CA HIS A 57 -4.32 -3.85 -8.42
C HIS A 57 -5.27 -4.98 -8.01
N TYR A 58 -5.93 -5.55 -9.00
CA TYR A 58 -6.80 -6.70 -8.83
C TYR A 58 -6.05 -7.96 -9.24
N VAL A 59 -6.05 -8.97 -8.36
CA VAL A 59 -5.53 -10.30 -8.65
C VAL A 59 -6.70 -11.21 -8.94
N ASP A 60 -6.77 -11.71 -10.18
CA ASP A 60 -7.81 -12.63 -10.56
C ASP A 60 -7.61 -14.01 -9.92
N MET A 61 -8.46 -14.34 -8.97
CA MET A 61 -8.54 -15.66 -8.35
C MET A 61 -9.76 -16.46 -8.86
N GLY A 62 -10.33 -16.09 -10.01
CA GLY A 62 -11.53 -16.67 -10.63
C GLY A 62 -12.75 -15.75 -10.64
N GLY A 63 -12.61 -14.51 -10.15
CA GLY A 63 -13.71 -13.54 -10.06
C GLY A 63 -13.99 -12.80 -11.37
N THR A 64 -12.98 -12.67 -12.25
CA THR A 64 -13.10 -11.90 -13.50
C THR A 64 -14.23 -12.43 -14.37
N LYS A 65 -14.33 -13.75 -14.48
CA LYS A 65 -15.36 -14.41 -15.29
C LYS A 65 -16.78 -14.11 -14.79
N LEU A 66 -16.98 -13.95 -13.48
CA LEU A 66 -18.27 -13.59 -12.92
C LEU A 66 -18.67 -12.15 -13.27
N LEU A 67 -17.69 -11.24 -13.33
CA LEU A 67 -17.90 -9.86 -13.75
C LEU A 67 -18.18 -9.79 -15.26
N GLU A 68 -17.37 -10.45 -16.08
CA GLU A 68 -17.54 -10.51 -17.54
C GLU A 68 -18.89 -11.11 -17.94
N GLU A 69 -19.35 -12.16 -17.24
CA GLU A 69 -20.65 -12.79 -17.48
C GLU A 69 -21.83 -12.01 -16.86
N GLY A 70 -21.57 -10.86 -16.21
CA GLY A 70 -22.61 -10.05 -15.57
C GLY A 70 -23.28 -10.69 -14.35
N LYS A 71 -22.69 -11.77 -13.81
CA LYS A 71 -23.19 -12.46 -12.61
C LYS A 71 -22.89 -11.70 -11.33
N ALA A 72 -21.93 -10.78 -11.36
CA ALA A 72 -21.65 -9.81 -10.32
C ALA A 72 -21.46 -8.42 -10.93
N GLY A 73 -22.00 -7.39 -10.28
CA GLY A 73 -21.79 -6.00 -10.67
C GLY A 73 -20.53 -5.42 -10.03
N ILE A 74 -19.92 -4.43 -10.69
CA ILE A 74 -18.80 -3.66 -10.13
C ILE A 74 -19.09 -2.17 -10.13
N LYS A 75 -18.61 -1.48 -9.10
CA LYS A 75 -18.56 -0.01 -9.04
C LYS A 75 -17.17 0.40 -8.58
N GLY A 76 -16.30 0.73 -9.53
CA GLY A 76 -14.94 1.18 -9.28
C GLY A 76 -14.87 2.70 -9.03
N ILE A 77 -13.75 3.16 -8.46
CA ILE A 77 -13.43 4.60 -8.28
C ILE A 77 -14.53 5.31 -7.46
N VAL A 78 -15.00 4.62 -6.41
CA VAL A 78 -15.96 5.16 -5.45
C VAL A 78 -15.46 4.94 -4.04
N GLU A 79 -15.77 5.89 -3.18
CA GLU A 79 -15.49 5.81 -1.75
C GLU A 79 -16.73 5.26 -1.02
N PRO A 80 -16.62 4.15 -0.28
CA PRO A 80 -17.66 3.71 0.64
C PRO A 80 -17.88 4.75 1.74
N VAL A 81 -19.11 5.22 1.92
CA VAL A 81 -19.45 6.27 2.89
C VAL A 81 -20.09 5.68 4.15
N ALA A 82 -21.04 4.76 3.97
CA ALA A 82 -21.77 4.15 5.08
C ALA A 82 -22.45 2.85 4.64
N CYS A 83 -22.59 1.92 5.59
CA CYS A 83 -23.50 0.78 5.44
C CYS A 83 -24.87 1.17 6.00
N THR A 84 -25.92 0.87 5.23
CA THR A 84 -27.33 1.02 5.63
C THR A 84 -27.98 -0.36 5.67
N PRO A 85 -29.12 -0.53 6.35
CA PRO A 85 -29.87 -1.79 6.31
C PRO A 85 -30.22 -2.26 4.89
N THR A 86 -30.28 -1.32 3.94
CA THR A 86 -30.63 -1.57 2.54
C THR A 86 -29.41 -1.70 1.61
N GLY A 87 -28.18 -1.46 2.10
CA GLY A 87 -26.97 -1.61 1.29
C GLY A 87 -25.88 -0.57 1.57
N LEU A 88 -24.87 -0.53 0.69
CA LEU A 88 -23.70 0.33 0.81
C LEU A 88 -23.91 1.68 0.11
N CYS A 89 -23.80 2.77 0.86
CA CYS A 89 -23.73 4.12 0.31
C CYS A 89 -22.32 4.41 -0.18
N VAL A 90 -22.20 4.92 -1.41
CA VAL A 90 -20.92 5.24 -2.04
C VAL A 90 -20.94 6.65 -2.61
N ARG A 91 -19.79 7.32 -2.57
CA ARG A 91 -19.55 8.64 -3.19
C ARG A 91 -18.62 8.48 -4.38
N GLN A 92 -18.88 9.18 -5.48
CA GLN A 92 -17.95 9.18 -6.62
C GLN A 92 -16.66 9.89 -6.23
N THR A 93 -15.54 9.25 -6.55
CA THR A 93 -14.21 9.84 -6.40
C THR A 93 -13.78 10.41 -7.75
N ALA A 94 -13.10 11.56 -7.76
CA ALA A 94 -12.56 12.12 -9.00
C ALA A 94 -11.58 11.13 -9.64
N ALA A 95 -11.70 10.92 -10.95
CA ALA A 95 -10.80 10.05 -11.71
C ALA A 95 -9.37 10.58 -11.57
N GLY A 96 -8.48 9.77 -11.00
CA GLY A 96 -7.07 10.10 -10.81
C GLY A 96 -6.62 10.34 -9.37
N VAL A 97 -7.49 10.18 -8.36
CA VAL A 97 -7.01 10.02 -6.97
C VAL A 97 -6.67 8.54 -6.78
N PRO A 98 -5.38 8.17 -6.63
CA PRO A 98 -5.04 6.81 -6.26
C PRO A 98 -5.68 6.54 -4.89
N VAL A 99 -6.59 5.57 -4.83
CA VAL A 99 -7.01 4.96 -3.57
C VAL A 99 -5.78 4.21 -3.06
N GLY A 100 -4.89 4.93 -2.37
CA GLY A 100 -3.59 4.40 -1.98
C GLY A 100 -2.50 5.42 -1.62
N SER A 101 -2.73 6.73 -1.74
CA SER A 101 -1.74 7.73 -1.28
C SER A 101 -2.02 8.16 0.18
N PRO A 102 -1.26 7.70 1.21
CA PRO A 102 -1.33 8.26 2.55
C PRO A 102 -0.55 9.59 2.63
N SER A 103 -0.65 10.44 1.61
CA SER A 103 0.00 11.74 1.59
C SER A 103 -0.65 12.63 0.54
N GLN A 104 -1.76 13.26 0.93
CA GLN A 104 -1.97 14.70 0.80
C GLN A 104 -3.34 15.10 1.37
N THR A 105 -3.34 15.55 2.62
CA THR A 105 -4.25 16.62 3.05
C THR A 105 -3.53 17.46 4.10
N PRO A 106 -2.93 18.61 3.73
CA PRO A 106 -2.52 19.60 4.71
C PRO A 106 -3.78 20.32 5.20
N GLY A 107 -4.18 20.05 6.45
CA GLY A 107 -5.18 20.82 7.16
C GLY A 107 -6.62 20.36 6.93
N GLY A 108 -7.29 20.00 8.03
CA GLY A 108 -8.73 19.77 8.05
C GLY A 108 -9.12 18.50 8.78
N ALA A 109 -8.97 18.51 10.11
CA ALA A 109 -9.75 17.60 10.95
C ALA A 109 -11.24 17.85 10.67
N GLN A 110 -11.96 16.90 10.06
CA GLN A 110 -13.39 16.65 10.31
C GLN A 110 -13.82 15.26 9.75
N ASN A 111 -14.20 14.40 10.68
CA ASN A 111 -15.31 13.44 10.62
C ASN A 111 -15.17 12.10 9.87
N SER A 112 -14.57 11.13 10.55
CA SER A 112 -15.14 9.79 10.75
C SER A 112 -15.42 9.56 12.25
N LYS A 113 -16.41 10.27 12.79
CA LYS A 113 -17.06 9.86 14.04
C LYS A 113 -17.93 8.65 13.71
N ASN A 114 -17.93 7.66 14.61
CA ASN A 114 -18.73 6.42 14.63
C ASN A 114 -18.00 5.18 14.05
N ILE A 115 -17.23 4.51 14.92
CA ILE A 115 -17.23 3.04 15.17
C ILE A 115 -16.07 2.58 16.10
N MET A 116 -15.11 3.45 16.48
CA MET A 116 -14.03 3.08 17.42
C MET A 116 -13.67 4.19 18.44
N ASP A 117 -14.65 4.69 19.20
CA ASP A 117 -14.43 5.65 20.30
C ASP A 117 -14.08 4.97 21.65
N GLY A 118 -13.65 3.70 21.64
CA GLY A 118 -13.71 2.86 22.84
C GLY A 118 -12.44 2.15 23.29
N ILE A 119 -11.21 2.57 22.94
CA ILE A 119 -9.99 1.95 23.52
C ILE A 119 -8.83 2.96 23.61
N ASP A 120 -9.01 4.05 24.35
CA ASP A 120 -7.88 4.73 25.01
C ASP A 120 -8.08 4.51 26.51
N GLY A 121 -7.56 3.39 27.01
CA GLY A 121 -7.63 3.02 28.43
C GLY A 121 -6.23 3.07 29.05
N GLU A 122 -6.07 3.82 30.14
CA GLU A 122 -4.94 3.63 31.05
C GLU A 122 -5.12 2.27 31.76
N ALA A 123 -4.42 1.26 31.27
CA ALA A 123 -4.17 0.05 32.04
C ALA A 123 -2.76 0.11 32.64
N ASN A 124 -2.68 0.22 33.97
CA ASN A 124 -1.46 -0.06 34.76
C ASN A 124 -0.22 0.83 34.55
N GLY A 125 -0.39 2.15 34.32
CA GLY A 125 0.76 3.08 34.29
C GLY A 125 1.75 2.84 33.14
N LYS A 126 1.36 2.01 32.17
CA LYS A 126 2.02 1.91 30.87
C LYS A 126 1.15 2.67 29.87
N GLN A 127 1.77 3.60 29.14
CA GLN A 127 1.10 4.37 28.12
C GLN A 127 0.80 3.44 26.92
N GLU A 128 -0.28 2.66 27.01
CA GLU A 128 -0.75 1.84 25.89
C GLU A 128 -1.39 2.76 24.85
N LEU A 129 -0.76 2.87 23.69
CA LEU A 129 -1.31 3.60 22.56
C LEU A 129 -2.50 2.83 22.00
N GLY A 130 -3.69 3.43 22.05
CA GLY A 130 -4.85 2.93 21.31
C GLY A 130 -4.60 2.93 19.80
N LEU A 131 -5.47 2.25 19.05
CA LEU A 131 -5.35 2.09 17.59
C LEU A 131 -5.20 3.43 16.86
N ARG A 132 -5.88 4.48 17.34
CA ARG A 132 -5.77 5.84 16.80
C ARG A 132 -4.39 6.46 17.05
N GLY A 133 -3.83 6.24 18.24
CA GLY A 133 -2.48 6.68 18.60
C GLY A 133 -1.40 5.98 17.78
N ILE A 134 -1.60 4.69 17.47
CA ILE A 134 -0.75 3.93 16.55
C ILE A 134 -0.85 4.49 15.13
N ALA A 135 -2.07 4.64 14.59
CA ALA A 135 -2.30 5.13 13.24
C ALA A 135 -1.72 6.54 13.01
N ALA A 136 -1.77 7.42 14.01
CA ALA A 136 -1.19 8.75 13.93
C ALA A 136 0.36 8.77 13.92
N ARG A 137 1.01 7.65 14.26
CA ARG A 137 2.47 7.53 14.39
C ARG A 137 3.11 6.61 13.35
N ILE A 138 2.34 5.76 12.69
CA ILE A 138 2.81 4.96 11.55
C ILE A 138 3.26 5.91 10.43
N ASP A 139 4.48 5.71 9.92
CA ASP A 139 4.94 6.39 8.72
C ASP A 139 4.32 5.76 7.46
N ALA A 140 4.37 6.48 6.34
CA ALA A 140 3.80 6.01 5.08
C ALA A 140 4.35 4.62 4.72
N THR A 141 3.45 3.65 4.61
CA THR A 141 3.78 2.28 4.20
C THR A 141 3.61 2.18 2.68
N TRP A 142 4.58 1.57 1.99
CA TRP A 142 4.69 1.57 0.52
C TRP A 142 5.17 2.93 -0.04
N SER A 143 5.36 3.00 -1.36
CA SER A 143 6.11 4.04 -2.07
C SER A 143 7.62 4.03 -1.84
N VAL A 144 8.35 4.62 -2.78
CA VAL A 144 9.80 4.78 -2.69
C VAL A 144 10.14 6.06 -1.91
N TYR A 145 11.08 5.94 -0.99
CA TYR A 145 11.69 7.07 -0.30
C TYR A 145 12.75 7.72 -1.19
N PHE A 146 13.15 8.97 -0.93
CA PHE A 146 14.12 9.68 -1.78
C PHE A 146 15.48 8.95 -1.94
N LYS A 147 15.78 8.00 -1.05
CA LYS A 147 16.98 7.14 -1.09
C LYS A 147 16.82 5.86 -1.92
N GLY A 148 15.66 5.62 -2.53
CA GLY A 148 15.39 4.43 -3.34
C GLY A 148 14.88 3.21 -2.54
N GLU A 149 14.61 3.36 -1.24
CA GLU A 149 14.08 2.28 -0.39
C GLU A 149 12.55 2.32 -0.32
N ILE A 150 11.91 1.16 -0.22
CA ILE A 150 10.46 1.08 0.06
C ILE A 150 10.22 1.56 1.49
N ARG A 151 9.24 2.46 1.67
CA ARG A 151 8.98 3.09 2.97
C ARG A 151 8.39 2.09 3.97
N ASP A 152 9.04 2.07 5.12
CA ASP A 152 8.60 1.49 6.40
C ASP A 152 7.99 0.07 6.35
N LEU A 153 8.45 -0.71 5.37
CA LEU A 153 8.22 -2.14 5.23
C LEU A 153 9.44 -2.93 5.69
N TRP A 154 9.18 -4.04 6.37
CA TRP A 154 10.17 -5.01 6.84
C TRP A 154 11.25 -4.46 7.78
N LYS A 155 11.00 -3.28 8.38
CA LYS A 155 11.85 -2.64 9.38
C LYS A 155 11.00 -2.08 10.53
N ARG A 156 11.63 -1.81 11.68
CA ARG A 156 10.94 -1.20 12.83
C ARG A 156 10.45 0.20 12.45
N GLN A 157 9.20 0.52 12.77
CA GLN A 157 8.65 1.87 12.61
C GLN A 157 9.43 2.88 13.44
N SER A 158 9.63 4.06 12.87
CA SER A 158 10.54 5.05 13.43
C SER A 158 9.99 5.72 14.70
N ARG A 159 8.67 5.92 14.76
CA ARG A 159 7.92 6.59 15.85
C ARG A 159 7.17 5.64 16.78
N LEU A 160 7.34 4.32 16.59
CA LEU A 160 6.69 3.30 17.39
C LEU A 160 7.71 2.26 17.84
N ASP A 161 7.87 2.13 19.15
CA ASP A 161 8.65 1.05 19.72
C ASP A 161 7.92 -0.28 19.51
N SER A 162 8.69 -1.29 19.11
CA SER A 162 8.19 -2.66 18.94
C SER A 162 7.09 -2.84 17.89
N PHE A 163 7.01 -1.97 16.87
CA PHE A 163 6.06 -2.11 15.78
C PHE A 163 6.76 -2.32 14.44
N TRP A 164 6.30 -3.32 13.67
CA TRP A 164 6.80 -3.67 12.34
C TRP A 164 5.64 -3.92 11.40
N VAL A 165 5.82 -3.52 10.14
CA VAL A 165 4.88 -3.84 9.06
C VAL A 165 5.54 -4.82 8.10
N MET A 166 4.88 -5.94 7.85
CA MET A 166 5.23 -6.88 6.78
C MET A 166 4.15 -6.81 5.72
N GLY A 167 4.54 -6.67 4.47
CA GLY A 167 3.64 -6.70 3.32
C GLY A 167 4.33 -7.31 2.11
N GLY A 168 3.56 -7.46 1.05
CA GLY A 168 4.04 -8.00 -0.22
C GLY A 168 3.52 -9.38 -0.54
N TYR A 169 4.14 -9.97 -1.56
CA TYR A 169 3.83 -11.33 -2.02
C TYR A 169 4.85 -12.34 -1.48
N THR A 170 4.60 -13.63 -1.71
CA THR A 170 5.35 -14.76 -1.13
C THR A 170 6.88 -14.63 -1.24
N GLN A 171 7.40 -14.11 -2.35
CA GLN A 171 8.84 -13.93 -2.52
C GLN A 171 9.41 -12.87 -1.57
N GLN A 172 8.71 -11.74 -1.40
CA GLN A 172 9.10 -10.68 -0.47
C GLN A 172 9.02 -11.18 0.97
N HIS A 173 7.96 -11.92 1.33
CA HIS A 173 7.86 -12.56 2.64
C HIS A 173 9.03 -13.52 2.90
N GLY A 174 9.35 -14.37 1.92
CA GLY A 174 10.49 -15.28 2.00
C GLY A 174 11.80 -14.53 2.23
N TRP A 175 12.06 -13.48 1.45
CA TRP A 175 13.28 -12.69 1.54
C TRP A 175 13.42 -11.91 2.87
N HIS A 176 12.35 -11.27 3.32
CA HIS A 176 12.40 -10.33 4.45
C HIS A 176 12.13 -10.97 5.82
N SER A 177 11.51 -12.16 5.87
CA SER A 177 11.17 -12.85 7.12
C SER A 177 12.35 -13.02 8.08
N ARG A 178 13.52 -13.43 7.55
CA ARG A 178 14.74 -13.62 8.33
C ARG A 178 15.24 -12.31 8.94
N THR A 179 15.30 -11.25 8.15
CA THR A 179 15.73 -9.92 8.61
C THR A 179 14.78 -9.36 9.66
N LEU A 180 13.48 -9.57 9.49
CA LEU A 180 12.47 -9.13 10.45
C LEU A 180 12.59 -9.88 11.79
N THR A 181 12.77 -11.20 11.73
CA THR A 181 12.95 -12.05 12.91
C THR A 181 14.17 -11.64 13.71
N LEU A 182 15.28 -11.33 13.04
CA LEU A 182 16.50 -10.84 13.70
C LEU A 182 16.29 -9.48 14.38
N GLN A 183 15.53 -8.56 13.78
CA GLN A 183 15.19 -7.28 14.42
C GLN A 183 14.35 -7.48 15.67
N ILE A 184 13.34 -8.34 15.61
CA ILE A 184 12.48 -8.65 16.77
C ILE A 184 13.33 -9.29 17.88
N LYS A 185 14.20 -10.25 17.52
CA LYS A 185 15.11 -10.88 18.47
C LYS A 185 16.05 -9.86 19.13
N ALA A 186 16.66 -8.98 18.35
CA ALA A 186 17.51 -7.90 18.87
C ALA A 186 16.74 -6.94 19.79
N ALA A 187 15.46 -6.66 19.49
CA ALA A 187 14.62 -5.82 20.35
C ALA A 187 14.35 -6.49 21.70
N LEU A 188 14.04 -7.79 21.68
CA LEU A 188 13.82 -8.58 22.90
C LEU A 188 15.09 -8.71 23.76
N GLU A 189 16.26 -8.71 23.14
CA GLU A 189 17.56 -8.73 23.83
C GLU A 189 18.07 -7.34 24.24
N GLY A 190 17.34 -6.27 23.89
CA GLY A 190 17.74 -4.90 24.19
C GLY A 190 18.96 -4.41 23.40
N VAL A 191 19.33 -5.09 22.31
CA VAL A 191 20.50 -4.76 21.46
C VAL A 191 20.10 -4.16 20.11
N LEU A 192 18.81 -4.01 19.82
CA LEU A 192 18.35 -3.36 18.59
C LEU A 192 18.69 -1.87 18.64
N PRO A 193 19.47 -1.34 17.67
CA PRO A 193 19.78 0.09 17.63
C PRO A 193 18.52 0.93 17.45
N PRO A 194 18.55 2.22 17.83
CA PRO A 194 17.46 3.16 17.57
C PRO A 194 16.98 3.09 16.13
N ALA A 195 15.67 3.24 15.92
CA ALA A 195 15.12 3.24 14.58
C ALA A 195 15.75 4.37 13.80
N TYR A 196 16.10 4.09 12.55
CA TYR A 196 16.74 5.06 11.69
C TYR A 196 15.73 6.15 11.31
N LEU A 197 15.84 7.31 11.97
CA LEU A 197 14.91 8.44 11.82
C LEU A 197 15.41 9.47 10.80
N ASP A 198 16.73 9.73 10.76
CA ASP A 198 17.42 10.59 9.80
C ASP A 198 18.92 10.28 9.88
N THR A 199 19.66 10.40 8.78
CA THR A 199 21.13 10.20 8.80
C THR A 199 21.79 11.23 9.70
N LEU A 200 22.77 10.79 10.49
CA LEU A 200 23.88 11.62 10.93
C LEU A 200 24.36 12.47 9.75
N ILE A 201 24.29 13.79 9.89
CA ILE A 201 25.05 14.71 9.04
C ILE A 201 26.50 14.24 9.20
N SER A 202 27.15 13.87 8.09
CA SER A 202 28.58 13.57 8.10
C SER A 202 29.30 14.82 8.58
N THR A 203 29.66 14.86 9.86
CA THR A 203 30.64 15.82 10.36
C THR A 203 31.96 15.37 9.77
N LYS A 204 32.33 15.92 8.62
CA LYS A 204 33.68 15.78 8.08
C LYS A 204 34.67 16.01 9.22
N ARG A 205 35.48 14.99 9.52
CA ARG A 205 36.73 15.14 10.26
C ARG A 205 37.83 15.53 9.29
#